data_AF-A0AAD4VGN3-F1
#
_entry.id   AF-A0AAD4VGN3-F1
#
_cell.length_a   1.000
_cell.length_b   1.000
_cell.length_c   1.000
_cell.angle_alpha   90.00
_cell.angle_beta   90.00
_cell.angle_gamma   90.00
#
_symmetry.space_group_name_H-M   'P 1'
#
loop_
_entity.id
_entity.type
_entity.pdbx_description
1 polymer ?
#
loop_
_entity_poly.entity_id
_entity_poly.type
_entity_poly.pdbx_seq_one_letter_code
_entity_poly.pdbx_strand_id
1 'polypeptide(L)'
;MLKPQDPHLLRLSCPSNSQVEAINKIIKKTLRTKLDKVKGCWPKLLLEFPDTPWGLQRVLEYVKQNYGNPPIYIQENGQRTRRNSSLEDWPRVKYLDGHIQTLLEAVRNGSNVRGYFIWSFLDSLELLDGYESGYGLYYIDLDDPDLRRQPKLSAHWYSQFLKRKNVISLDGFIKSLSHDRVQ
;
A
#
# COMPACT_ATOMS: atom_id res chain seq x y z
N MET A 1 -27.85 -77.75 -7.26
CA MET A 1 -27.78 -77.29 -5.87
C MET A 1 -26.97 -75.99 -5.86
N LEU A 2 -27.64 -74.84 -6.00
CA LEU A 2 -27.03 -73.49 -6.00
C LEU A 2 -27.42 -72.82 -4.68
N LYS A 3 -26.44 -72.32 -3.93
CA LYS A 3 -26.67 -71.66 -2.62
C LYS A 3 -27.16 -70.20 -2.79
N PRO A 4 -27.91 -69.66 -1.81
CA PRO A 4 -28.45 -68.30 -1.86
C PRO A 4 -27.38 -67.23 -1.59
N GLN A 5 -27.61 -66.02 -2.10
CA GLN A 5 -26.80 -64.82 -1.88
C GLN A 5 -26.95 -64.28 -0.44
N ASP A 6 -25.85 -63.77 0.12
CA ASP A 6 -25.72 -63.23 1.48
C ASP A 6 -26.08 -61.71 1.51
N PRO A 7 -27.03 -61.24 2.36
CA PRO A 7 -27.54 -59.87 2.33
C PRO A 7 -26.84 -58.87 3.28
N HIS A 8 -25.61 -59.14 3.73
CA HIS A 8 -24.89 -58.23 4.63
C HIS A 8 -24.15 -57.08 3.89
N LEU A 9 -24.91 -56.19 3.26
CA LEU A 9 -24.46 -54.84 2.93
C LEU A 9 -24.70 -53.94 4.15
N LEU A 10 -23.62 -53.55 4.85
CA LEU A 10 -23.63 -52.54 5.92
C LEU A 10 -24.29 -51.24 5.40
N ARG A 11 -25.56 -51.02 5.74
CA ARG A 11 -26.19 -49.71 5.60
C ARG A 11 -25.55 -48.76 6.61
N LEU A 12 -24.67 -47.87 6.15
CA LEU A 12 -24.26 -46.71 6.92
C LEU A 12 -25.52 -45.85 7.16
N SER A 13 -25.98 -45.78 8.40
CA SER A 13 -27.09 -44.90 8.77
C SER A 13 -26.67 -43.44 8.60
N CYS A 14 -27.53 -42.64 7.97
CA CYS A 14 -27.30 -41.20 7.86
C CYS A 14 -27.27 -40.58 9.27
N PRO A 15 -26.28 -39.71 9.56
CA PRO A 15 -26.17 -39.09 10.87
C PRO A 15 -27.39 -38.22 11.16
N SER A 16 -27.85 -38.21 12.42
CA SER A 16 -28.94 -37.35 12.86
C SER A 16 -28.55 -35.86 12.80
N ASN A 17 -29.54 -34.96 12.75
CA ASN A 17 -29.29 -33.51 12.67
C ASN A 17 -28.38 -33.01 13.82
N SER A 18 -28.50 -33.58 15.02
CA SER A 18 -27.64 -33.23 16.17
C SER A 18 -26.19 -33.68 15.97
N GLN A 19 -25.96 -34.81 15.29
CA GLN A 19 -24.62 -35.27 14.93
C GLN A 19 -24.01 -34.37 13.85
N VAL A 20 -24.80 -33.94 12.87
CA VAL A 20 -24.37 -32.99 11.82
C VAL A 20 -24.00 -31.63 12.43
N GLU A 21 -24.79 -31.13 13.38
CA GLU A 21 -24.48 -29.87 14.10
C GLU A 21 -23.20 -29.99 14.95
N ALA A 22 -23.01 -31.10 15.65
CA ALA A 22 -21.80 -31.34 16.41
C ALA A 22 -20.55 -31.37 15.52
N ILE A 23 -20.63 -32.06 14.37
CA ILE A 23 -19.56 -32.09 13.36
C ILE A 23 -19.30 -30.68 12.82
N ASN A 24 -20.33 -29.92 12.46
CA ASN A 24 -20.19 -28.55 11.98
C ASN A 24 -19.54 -27.63 13.03
N LYS A 25 -19.86 -27.81 14.32
CA LYS A 25 -19.25 -27.05 15.42
C LYS A 25 -17.76 -27.41 15.58
N ILE A 26 -17.40 -28.69 15.45
CA ILE A 26 -16.01 -29.16 15.51
C ILE A 26 -15.21 -28.66 14.30
N ILE A 27 -15.79 -28.70 13.09
CA ILE A 27 -15.18 -28.18 11.88
C ILE A 27 -14.96 -26.66 12.03
N LYS A 28 -15.97 -25.89 12.42
CA LYS A 28 -15.83 -24.44 12.65
C LYS A 28 -14.78 -24.11 13.71
N LYS A 29 -14.73 -24.87 14.82
CA LYS A 29 -13.72 -24.68 15.87
C LYS A 29 -12.32 -24.99 15.33
N THR A 30 -12.15 -26.13 14.67
CA THR A 30 -10.87 -26.55 14.08
C THR A 30 -10.38 -25.58 13.00
N LEU A 31 -11.28 -25.10 12.14
CA LEU A 31 -10.97 -24.09 11.13
C LEU A 31 -10.57 -22.77 11.79
N ARG A 32 -11.29 -22.32 12.82
CA ARG A 32 -10.95 -21.10 13.59
C ARG A 32 -9.57 -21.22 14.24
N THR A 33 -9.28 -22.32 14.93
CA THR A 33 -7.97 -22.55 15.56
C THR A 33 -6.85 -22.65 14.53
N LYS A 34 -7.09 -23.25 13.36
CA LYS A 34 -6.13 -23.24 12.24
C LYS A 34 -5.95 -21.83 11.69
N LEU A 35 -7.02 -21.06 11.53
CA LEU A 35 -6.97 -19.66 11.10
C LEU A 35 -6.17 -18.81 12.09
N ASP A 36 -6.35 -19.01 13.39
CA ASP A 36 -5.66 -18.28 14.45
C ASP A 36 -4.19 -18.70 14.56
N LYS A 37 -3.86 -20.00 14.37
CA LYS A 37 -2.48 -20.48 14.23
C LYS A 37 -1.80 -19.92 12.98
N VAL A 38 -2.52 -19.85 11.87
CA VAL A 38 -2.03 -19.21 10.65
C VAL A 38 -1.78 -17.73 10.95
N LYS A 39 -2.76 -16.99 11.50
CA LYS A 39 -2.60 -15.58 11.90
C LYS A 39 -1.42 -15.32 12.86
N GLY A 40 -1.08 -16.28 13.73
CA GLY A 40 0.08 -16.18 14.63
C GLY A 40 1.44 -16.53 14.00
N CYS A 41 1.46 -17.26 12.88
CA CYS A 41 2.68 -17.67 12.17
C CYS A 41 3.05 -16.76 10.99
N TRP A 42 2.16 -15.86 10.57
CA TRP A 42 2.58 -14.70 9.80
C TRP A 42 2.99 -13.65 10.83
N PRO A 43 4.30 -13.37 11.05
CA PRO A 43 4.64 -12.07 11.61
C PRO A 43 3.91 -11.08 10.71
N LYS A 44 3.16 -10.16 11.32
CA LYS A 44 2.52 -9.00 10.67
C LYS A 44 3.29 -8.73 9.39
N LEU A 45 2.77 -9.17 8.25
CA LEU A 45 3.42 -8.97 6.95
C LEU A 45 3.15 -7.50 6.61
N LEU A 46 3.60 -6.61 7.49
CA LEU A 46 3.76 -5.22 7.25
C LEU A 46 4.84 -5.18 6.21
N LEU A 47 4.40 -5.12 4.96
CA LEU A 47 5.22 -4.88 3.79
C LEU A 47 5.81 -3.46 3.97
N GLU A 48 6.79 -3.34 4.85
CA GLU A 48 7.60 -2.13 5.02
C GLU A 48 8.70 -2.22 3.98
N PHE A 49 8.52 -1.46 2.91
CA PHE A 49 9.53 -1.34 1.87
C PHE A 49 10.64 -0.41 2.35
N PRO A 50 11.93 -0.78 2.17
CA PRO A 50 13.02 0.11 2.52
C PRO A 50 13.00 1.37 1.66
N ASP A 51 13.06 2.53 2.31
CA ASP A 51 13.18 3.82 1.63
C ASP A 51 14.61 3.99 1.08
N THR A 52 14.76 3.86 -0.24
CA THR A 52 16.07 3.90 -0.92
C THR A 52 16.04 4.80 -2.15
N PRO A 53 16.07 6.14 -1.99
CA PRO A 53 15.94 7.09 -3.10
C PRO A 53 17.00 6.93 -4.19
N TRP A 54 18.23 6.55 -3.82
CA TRP A 54 19.31 6.31 -4.78
C TRP A 54 19.03 5.12 -5.71
N GLY A 55 18.12 4.21 -5.33
CA GLY A 55 17.73 3.05 -6.12
C GLY A 55 17.09 3.48 -7.44
N LEU A 56 16.21 4.49 -7.38
CA LEU A 56 15.55 5.05 -8.56
C LEU A 56 16.59 5.61 -9.56
N GLN A 57 17.56 6.38 -9.07
CA GLN A 57 18.63 6.91 -9.91
C GLN A 57 19.43 5.79 -10.58
N ARG A 58 19.84 4.76 -9.82
CA ARG A 58 20.59 3.63 -10.37
C ARG A 58 19.83 2.88 -11.45
N VAL A 59 18.52 2.67 -11.26
CA VAL A 59 17.67 2.02 -12.27
C VAL A 59 17.59 2.88 -13.55
N LEU A 60 17.40 4.19 -13.42
CA LEU A 60 17.35 5.09 -14.56
C LEU A 60 18.67 5.15 -15.33
N GLU A 61 19.80 5.21 -14.61
CA GLU A 61 21.13 5.18 -15.21
C GLU A 61 21.42 3.83 -15.88
N TYR A 62 20.98 2.72 -15.29
CA TYR A 62 21.07 1.41 -15.89
C TYR A 62 20.28 1.32 -17.20
N VAL A 63 19.02 1.80 -17.22
CA VAL A 63 18.19 1.83 -18.43
C VAL A 63 18.84 2.70 -19.52
N LYS A 64 19.37 3.86 -19.13
CA LYS A 64 20.13 4.73 -20.03
C LYS A 64 21.32 4.02 -20.68
N GLN A 65 22.15 3.34 -19.88
CA GLN A 65 23.38 2.71 -20.34
C GLN A 65 23.14 1.44 -21.17
N ASN A 66 22.10 0.66 -20.85
CA ASN A 66 21.92 -0.68 -21.40
C ASN A 66 20.81 -0.79 -22.45
N TYR A 67 19.91 0.21 -22.56
CA TYR A 67 18.72 0.14 -23.41
C TYR A 67 18.55 1.35 -24.34
N GLY A 68 19.61 2.12 -24.59
CA GLY A 68 19.58 3.22 -25.55
C GLY A 68 18.83 4.47 -25.08
N ASN A 69 18.68 4.65 -23.76
CA ASN A 69 18.08 5.83 -23.12
C ASN A 69 16.70 6.25 -23.69
N PRO A 70 15.72 5.33 -23.72
CA PRO A 70 14.39 5.64 -24.22
C PRO A 70 13.71 6.71 -23.35
N PRO A 71 12.69 7.41 -23.88
CA PRO A 71 11.82 8.25 -23.07
C PRO A 71 11.18 7.46 -21.92
N ILE A 72 11.33 7.95 -20.68
CA ILE A 72 10.77 7.30 -19.48
C ILE A 72 9.76 8.22 -18.81
N TYR A 73 8.67 7.63 -18.30
CA TYR A 73 7.73 8.26 -17.40
C TYR A 73 7.63 7.40 -16.13
N ILE A 74 7.89 7.99 -14.97
CA ILE A 74 7.66 7.31 -13.69
C ILE A 74 6.16 7.39 -13.41
N GLN A 75 5.42 6.33 -13.75
CA GLN A 75 3.97 6.31 -13.61
C GLN A 75 3.51 6.20 -12.15
N GLU A 76 4.33 5.57 -11.30
CA GLU A 76 3.99 5.37 -9.90
C GLU A 76 5.25 5.49 -9.04
N ASN A 77 5.18 6.35 -8.03
CA ASN A 77 6.13 6.39 -6.92
C ASN A 77 5.42 6.96 -5.69
N GLY A 78 5.56 6.33 -4.54
CA GLY A 78 4.81 6.72 -3.36
C GLY A 78 5.18 5.94 -2.11
N GLN A 79 4.80 6.49 -0.97
CA GLN A 79 5.06 5.89 0.33
C GLN A 79 3.75 5.42 0.97
N ARG A 80 3.77 4.19 1.48
CA ARG A 80 2.69 3.63 2.28
C ARG A 80 2.59 4.34 3.62
N THR A 81 1.39 4.73 4.01
CA THR A 81 1.06 5.08 5.41
C THR A 81 -0.04 4.18 5.93
N ARG A 82 -0.05 3.90 7.24
CA ARG A 82 -1.21 3.24 7.86
C ARG A 82 -2.44 4.11 7.70
N ARG A 83 -3.60 3.50 7.49
CA ARG A 83 -4.87 4.20 7.52
C ARG A 83 -5.09 4.87 8.88
N ASN A 84 -5.75 6.02 8.89
CA ASN A 84 -6.03 6.84 10.06
C ASN A 84 -4.76 7.33 10.78
N SER A 85 -3.61 7.32 10.09
CA SER A 85 -2.44 8.07 10.53
C SER A 85 -2.71 9.57 10.44
N SER A 86 -1.93 10.37 11.18
CA SER A 86 -2.04 11.83 11.16
C SER A 86 -2.01 12.37 9.72
N LEU A 87 -2.81 13.41 9.46
CA LEU A 87 -2.71 14.19 8.22
C LEU A 87 -1.34 14.87 8.07
N GLU A 88 -0.58 15.01 9.16
CA GLU A 88 0.82 15.43 9.16
C GLU A 88 1.75 14.28 8.76
N ASP A 89 1.68 13.86 7.50
CA ASP A 89 2.42 12.73 6.95
C ASP A 89 3.86 13.10 6.54
N TRP A 90 4.64 13.62 7.50
CA TRP A 90 6.06 13.95 7.32
C TRP A 90 6.92 12.86 6.67
N PRO A 91 6.74 11.56 6.98
CA PRO A 91 7.47 10.50 6.29
C PRO A 91 7.27 10.54 4.77
N ARG A 92 6.05 10.84 4.29
CA ARG A 92 5.73 10.89 2.87
C ARG A 92 6.39 12.09 2.22
N VAL A 93 6.38 13.24 2.90
CA VAL A 93 7.10 14.43 2.44
C VAL A 93 8.59 14.13 2.24
N LYS A 94 9.24 13.51 3.23
CA LYS A 94 10.67 13.13 3.15
C LYS A 94 10.95 12.13 2.03
N TYR A 95 10.08 11.14 1.88
CA TYR A 95 10.18 10.14 0.82
C TYR A 95 10.14 10.79 -0.57
N LEU A 96 9.14 11.65 -0.81
CA LEU A 96 8.96 12.34 -2.10
C LEU A 96 10.12 13.29 -2.39
N ASP A 97 10.54 14.09 -1.40
CA ASP A 97 11.69 14.99 -1.53
C ASP A 97 12.95 14.23 -1.95
N GLY A 98 13.28 13.14 -1.25
CA GLY A 98 14.44 12.31 -1.57
C GLY A 98 14.38 11.69 -2.97
N HIS A 99 13.25 11.08 -3.34
CA HIS A 99 13.11 10.43 -4.66
C HIS A 99 13.09 11.42 -5.81
N ILE A 100 12.50 12.60 -5.61
CA ILE A 100 12.50 13.66 -6.62
C ILE A 100 13.91 14.23 -6.76
N GLN A 101 14.67 14.40 -5.68
CA GLN A 101 16.07 14.85 -5.75
C GLN A 101 16.93 13.88 -6.57
N THR A 102 16.88 12.58 -6.28
CA THR A 102 17.67 11.58 -7.01
C THR A 102 17.20 11.41 -8.46
N LEU A 103 15.91 11.56 -8.73
CA LEU A 103 15.37 11.64 -10.09
C LEU A 103 15.96 12.85 -10.85
N LEU A 104 15.98 14.03 -10.23
CA LEU A 104 16.55 15.23 -10.84
C LEU A 104 18.04 15.07 -11.10
N GLU A 105 18.79 14.40 -10.22
CA GLU A 105 20.18 14.02 -10.46
C GLU A 105 20.32 13.08 -11.65
N ALA A 106 19.47 12.05 -11.76
CA ALA A 106 19.48 11.14 -12.91
C ALA A 106 19.22 11.87 -14.24
N VAL A 107 18.30 12.85 -14.25
CA VAL A 107 18.00 13.71 -15.41
C VAL A 107 19.19 14.62 -15.74
N ARG A 108 19.82 15.25 -14.74
CA ARG A 108 21.05 16.03 -14.92
C ARG A 108 22.19 15.19 -15.49
N ASN A 109 22.25 13.91 -15.11
CA ASN A 109 23.19 12.92 -15.65
C ASN A 109 22.79 12.38 -17.03
N GLY A 110 21.75 12.94 -17.67
CA GLY A 110 21.36 12.62 -19.05
C GLY A 110 20.33 11.49 -19.21
N SER A 111 19.69 11.03 -18.14
CA SER A 111 18.58 10.07 -18.25
C SER A 111 17.35 10.76 -18.86
N ASN A 112 16.73 10.16 -19.88
CA ASN A 112 15.63 10.73 -20.66
C ASN A 112 14.27 10.57 -19.96
N VAL A 113 14.15 11.07 -18.72
CA VAL A 113 12.88 11.06 -17.98
C VAL A 113 12.06 12.31 -18.32
N ARG A 114 10.78 12.11 -18.67
CA ARG A 114 9.87 13.16 -19.16
C ARG A 114 8.69 13.43 -18.25
N GLY A 115 8.46 12.59 -17.26
CA GLY A 115 7.40 12.82 -16.28
C GLY A 115 7.53 11.94 -15.05
N TYR A 116 6.89 12.40 -13.98
CA TYR A 116 6.82 11.75 -12.69
C TYR A 116 5.42 11.91 -12.12
N PHE A 117 4.83 10.79 -11.73
CA PHE A 117 3.47 10.71 -11.22
C PHE A 117 3.51 10.05 -9.85
N ILE A 118 2.97 10.76 -8.87
CA ILE A 118 2.85 10.25 -7.51
C ILE A 118 1.73 9.22 -7.42
N TRP A 119 2.03 8.08 -6.79
CA TRP A 119 1.01 7.16 -6.30
C TRP A 119 0.70 7.52 -4.85
N SER A 120 -0.46 8.09 -4.52
CA SER A 120 -1.60 8.37 -5.40
C SER A 120 -2.23 9.72 -5.08
N PHE A 121 -3.22 10.14 -5.87
CA PHE A 121 -3.95 11.37 -5.59
C PHE A 121 -4.83 11.24 -4.33
N LEU A 122 -5.57 10.13 -4.21
CA LEU A 122 -6.51 9.84 -3.13
C LEU A 122 -6.15 8.52 -2.46
N ASP A 123 -6.42 8.40 -1.17
CA ASP A 123 -6.39 7.10 -0.51
C ASP A 123 -7.42 6.18 -1.18
N SER A 124 -6.90 5.15 -1.83
CA SER A 124 -7.64 4.15 -2.60
C SER A 124 -7.66 2.79 -1.90
N LEU A 125 -8.41 1.85 -2.46
CA LEU A 125 -8.31 0.44 -2.07
C LEU A 125 -6.97 -0.10 -2.56
N GLU A 126 -6.09 -0.50 -1.63
CA GLU A 126 -4.81 -1.10 -1.94
C GLU A 126 -4.96 -2.62 -2.08
N LEU A 127 -4.61 -3.19 -3.24
CA LEU A 127 -4.92 -4.59 -3.58
C LEU A 127 -4.45 -5.60 -2.53
N LEU A 128 -3.30 -5.36 -1.92
CA LEU A 128 -2.69 -6.29 -0.96
C LEU A 128 -3.00 -5.96 0.51
N ASP A 129 -3.49 -4.76 0.80
CA ASP A 129 -3.66 -4.25 2.16
C ASP A 129 -5.10 -3.80 2.45
N GLY A 130 -5.99 -3.93 1.45
CA GLY A 130 -7.36 -3.47 1.49
C GLY A 130 -7.42 -1.97 1.80
N TYR A 131 -8.17 -1.65 2.85
CA TYR A 131 -8.26 -0.28 3.35
C TYR A 131 -7.28 -0.03 4.50
N GLU A 132 -6.42 -0.94 4.91
CA GLU A 132 -5.57 -0.72 6.10
C GLU A 132 -4.37 0.22 5.86
N SER A 133 -4.10 0.55 4.60
CA SER A 133 -3.11 1.55 4.22
C SER A 133 -3.66 2.56 3.21
N GLY A 134 -2.91 3.65 3.08
CA GLY A 134 -3.17 4.68 2.10
C GLY A 134 -1.85 5.22 1.54
N TYR A 135 -1.84 5.49 0.24
CA TYR A 135 -0.75 6.13 -0.49
C TYR A 135 -1.10 7.57 -0.91
N GLY A 136 -2.36 7.96 -0.76
CA GLY A 136 -2.90 9.19 -1.32
C GLY A 136 -2.35 10.44 -0.68
N LEU A 137 -2.24 11.49 -1.48
CA LEU A 137 -2.09 12.87 -1.00
C LEU A 137 -3.32 13.35 -0.21
N TYR A 138 -4.49 12.81 -0.52
CA TYR A 138 -5.74 13.11 0.17
C TYR A 138 -6.25 11.91 0.93
N TYR A 139 -6.54 12.11 2.22
CA TYR A 139 -7.28 11.15 3.03
C TYR A 139 -8.77 11.18 2.66
N ILE A 140 -9.39 10.01 2.61
CA ILE A 140 -10.85 9.87 2.46
C ILE A 140 -11.41 9.28 3.75
N ASP A 141 -12.31 10.02 4.38
CA ASP A 141 -13.11 9.51 5.49
C ASP A 141 -14.18 8.56 4.94
N LEU A 142 -14.06 7.25 5.24
CA LEU A 142 -15.03 6.26 4.77
C LEU A 142 -16.23 6.11 5.73
N ASP A 143 -16.12 6.64 6.95
CA ASP A 143 -17.22 6.62 7.93
C ASP A 143 -18.15 7.84 7.73
N ASP A 144 -17.65 8.87 7.04
CA ASP A 144 -18.42 10.03 6.61
C ASP A 144 -19.29 9.68 5.38
N PRO A 145 -20.63 9.83 5.44
CA PRO A 145 -21.52 9.53 4.31
C PRO A 145 -21.23 10.38 3.06
N ASP A 146 -20.64 11.57 3.22
CA ASP A 146 -20.24 12.45 2.12
C ASP A 146 -18.84 12.12 1.58
N LEU A 147 -18.17 11.12 2.17
CA LEU A 147 -16.83 10.67 1.83
C LEU A 147 -15.83 11.82 1.84
N ARG A 148 -15.81 12.62 2.91
CA ARG A 148 -15.05 13.87 2.96
C ARG A 148 -13.57 13.64 2.66
N ARG A 149 -13.03 14.45 1.73
CA ARG A 149 -11.62 14.43 1.32
C ARG A 149 -10.84 15.48 2.08
N GLN A 150 -9.74 15.08 2.71
CA GLN A 150 -8.90 15.95 3.53
C GLN A 150 -7.47 15.95 2.98
N PRO A 151 -6.91 17.11 2.58
CA PRO A 151 -5.54 17.17 2.11
C PRO A 151 -4.57 16.82 3.25
N LYS A 152 -3.60 15.95 2.96
CA LYS A 152 -2.49 15.69 3.87
C LYS A 152 -1.41 16.75 3.71
N LEU A 153 -0.47 16.81 4.65
CA LEU A 153 0.70 17.69 4.59
C LEU A 153 1.48 17.52 3.27
N SER A 154 1.64 16.29 2.81
CA SER A 154 2.25 15.95 1.52
C SER A 154 1.53 16.59 0.34
N ALA A 155 0.20 16.77 0.37
CA ALA A 155 -0.54 17.45 -0.69
C ALA A 155 -0.15 18.94 -0.75
N HIS A 156 -0.03 19.58 0.41
CA HIS A 156 0.40 20.98 0.50
C HIS A 156 1.86 21.12 0.04
N TRP A 157 2.75 20.25 0.50
CA TRP A 157 4.15 20.24 0.08
C TRP A 157 4.29 20.05 -1.44
N TYR A 158 3.64 19.03 -2.00
CA TYR A 158 3.72 18.73 -3.43
C TYR A 158 3.15 19.85 -4.29
N SER A 159 2.05 20.50 -3.85
CA SER A 159 1.50 21.68 -4.50
C SER A 159 2.48 22.87 -4.50
N GLN A 160 3.19 23.12 -3.39
CA GLN A 160 4.19 24.18 -3.30
C GLN A 160 5.41 23.88 -4.18
N PHE A 161 5.88 22.63 -4.19
CA PHE A 161 6.95 22.14 -5.05
C PHE A 161 6.62 22.39 -6.54
N LEU A 162 5.43 21.95 -7.00
CA LEU A 162 5.00 22.12 -8.39
C LEU A 162 4.86 23.60 -8.80
N LYS A 163 4.42 24.47 -7.88
CA LYS A 163 4.28 25.91 -8.12
C LYS A 163 5.62 26.65 -8.17
N ARG A 164 6.76 25.96 -8.00
CA ARG A 164 8.10 26.55 -7.96
C ARG A 164 8.22 27.74 -7.00
N LYS A 165 7.43 27.75 -5.92
CA LYS A 165 7.82 28.56 -4.76
C LYS A 165 9.19 28.02 -4.33
N ASN A 166 10.13 28.88 -3.90
CA ASN A 166 11.53 28.55 -3.55
C ASN A 166 11.66 27.59 -2.34
N VAL A 167 10.93 26.49 -2.38
CA VAL A 167 10.87 25.38 -1.45
C VAL A 167 11.62 24.24 -2.15
N ILE A 168 12.88 24.50 -2.50
CA ILE A 168 13.76 23.48 -3.06
C ILE A 168 14.25 22.55 -1.94
N SER A 169 14.10 22.96 -0.67
CA SER A 169 14.44 22.16 0.50
C SER A 169 13.25 22.01 1.45
N LEU A 170 13.20 20.86 2.13
CA LEU A 170 12.30 20.57 3.25
C LEU A 170 12.33 21.69 4.33
N ASP A 171 13.51 22.27 4.55
CA ASP A 171 13.68 23.39 5.50
C ASP A 171 12.94 24.65 5.07
N GLY A 172 12.92 24.94 3.77
CA GLY A 172 12.14 26.05 3.21
C GLY A 172 10.64 25.86 3.41
N PHE A 173 10.17 24.61 3.35
CA PHE A 173 8.77 24.27 3.58
C PHE A 173 8.39 24.42 5.05
N ILE A 174 9.22 23.91 5.96
CA ILE A 174 8.98 24.04 7.40
C ILE A 174 8.86 25.52 7.80
N LYS A 175 9.70 26.38 7.22
CA LYS A 175 9.63 27.84 7.41
C LYS A 175 8.38 28.49 6.82
N SER A 176 7.83 27.99 5.71
CA SER A 176 6.60 28.54 5.15
C SER A 176 5.38 28.21 6.03
N LEU A 177 5.32 26.98 6.56
CA LEU A 177 4.26 26.57 7.48
C LEU A 177 4.28 27.30 8.83
N SER A 178 5.44 27.82 9.28
CA SER A 178 5.51 28.65 10.47
C SER A 178 5.03 30.08 10.22
N HIS A 179 5.20 30.61 9.01
CA HIS A 179 4.69 31.93 8.65
C HIS A 179 3.16 31.93 8.49
N ASP A 180 2.60 30.88 7.88
CA ASP A 180 1.15 30.75 7.67
C ASP A 180 0.36 30.48 8.97
N ARG A 181 1.03 30.12 10.08
CA ARG A 181 0.41 29.92 11.41
C ARG A 181 0.37 31.17 12.29
N VAL A 182 0.91 32.29 11.82
CA VAL A 182 0.97 33.57 12.55
C VAL A 182 0.02 34.63 11.94
N GLN A 183 -0.74 34.27 10.91
CA GLN A 183 -1.87 35.04 10.38
C GLN A 183 -3.18 34.33 10.68
#